data_AF-A0A961IBM8-F1
#
_entry.id   AF-A0A961IBM8-F1
#
_cell.length_a   1.000
_cell.length_b   1.000
_cell.length_c   1.000
_cell.angle_alpha   90.00
_cell.angle_beta   90.00
_cell.angle_gamma   90.00
#
_symmetry.space_group_name_H-M   'P 1'
#
loop_
_entity.id
_entity.type
_entity.pdbx_description
1 polymer ?
#
loop_
_entity_poly.entity_id
_entity_poly.type
_entity_poly.pdbx_seq_one_letter_code
_entity_poly.pdbx_strand_id
1 'polypeptide(L)'
;MGLNLAYNAANTGRKVLVFFDVHGVSVPLKTAVDVTHASHAEGIPSAQEALRLILDKGGRIMVCPACLQQAGYSADDLIDGAEMGKIDTLFQFTDGRIITLDF
;
A
#
# COMPACT_ATOMS: atom_id res chain seq x y z
N MET A 1 8.64 -7.24 0.63
CA MET A 1 9.51 -6.52 -0.34
C MET A 1 8.70 -5.69 -1.33
N GLY A 2 7.40 -6.00 -1.53
CA GLY A 2 6.51 -5.27 -2.44
C GLY A 2 6.39 -3.75 -2.24
N LEU A 3 6.36 -3.25 -1.01
CA LEU A 3 6.17 -1.81 -0.76
C LEU A 3 7.35 -0.95 -1.27
N ASN A 4 8.58 -1.43 -1.13
CA ASN A 4 9.76 -0.74 -1.66
C ASN A 4 9.79 -0.74 -3.19
N LEU A 5 9.35 -1.85 -3.81
CA LEU A 5 9.20 -1.90 -5.27
C LEU A 5 8.15 -0.89 -5.75
N ALA A 6 7.00 -0.82 -5.06
CA ALA A 6 5.95 0.14 -5.36
C ALA A 6 6.45 1.59 -5.24
N TYR A 7 7.20 1.90 -4.17
CA TYR A 7 7.85 3.20 -3.99
C TYR A 7 8.81 3.54 -5.14
N ASN A 8 9.71 2.62 -5.48
CA ASN A 8 10.66 2.82 -6.58
C ASN A 8 9.96 2.96 -7.94
N ALA A 9 8.90 2.19 -8.18
CA ALA A 9 8.09 2.32 -9.39
C ALA A 9 7.44 3.71 -9.47
N ALA A 10 6.89 4.22 -8.37
CA ALA A 10 6.32 5.56 -8.30
C ALA A 10 7.38 6.65 -8.59
N ASN A 11 8.62 6.47 -8.10
CA ASN A 11 9.74 7.36 -8.41
C ASN A 11 10.12 7.39 -9.89
N THR A 12 9.82 6.33 -10.66
CA THR A 12 10.01 6.33 -12.13
C THR A 12 8.84 6.92 -12.91
N GLY A 13 7.85 7.52 -12.23
CA GLY A 13 6.64 8.09 -12.86
C GLY A 13 5.61 7.05 -13.30
N ARG A 14 5.77 5.78 -12.90
CA ARG A 14 4.77 4.74 -13.19
C ARG A 14 3.54 4.95 -12.32
N LYS A 15 2.37 4.64 -12.87
CA LYS A 15 1.14 4.53 -12.09
C LYS A 15 1.26 3.31 -11.18
N VAL A 16 1.14 3.52 -9.88
CA VAL A 16 1.26 2.49 -8.85
C VAL A 16 -0.04 2.37 -8.08
N LEU A 17 -0.43 1.13 -7.83
CA LEU A 17 -1.50 0.78 -6.91
C LEU A 17 -0.95 -0.30 -5.98
N VAL A 18 -1.09 -0.08 -4.68
CA VAL A 18 -0.75 -1.07 -3.66
C VAL A 18 -2.06 -1.53 -3.03
N PHE A 19 -2.29 -2.83 -3.05
CA PHE A 19 -3.46 -3.45 -2.45
C PHE A 19 -3.01 -4.26 -1.24
N PHE A 20 -3.61 -3.99 -0.08
CA PHE A 20 -3.35 -4.69 1.18
C PHE A 20 -4.48 -5.65 1.50
N ASP A 21 -4.16 -6.91 1.72
CA ASP A 21 -5.09 -7.95 2.15
C ASP A 21 -4.53 -8.75 3.33
N VAL A 22 -5.38 -9.62 3.88
CA VAL A 22 -5.05 -10.56 4.97
C VAL A 22 -4.31 -9.86 6.13
N HIS A 23 -3.02 -10.12 6.31
CA HIS A 23 -2.20 -9.55 7.39
C HIS A 23 -1.69 -8.14 7.07
N GLY A 24 -1.57 -7.80 5.79
CA GLY A 24 -1.08 -6.51 5.31
C GLY A 24 -2.04 -5.35 5.62
N VAL A 25 -3.32 -5.62 5.92
CA VAL A 25 -4.31 -4.57 6.23
C VAL A 25 -3.95 -3.73 7.46
N SER A 26 -3.06 -4.24 8.32
CA SER A 26 -2.54 -3.52 9.49
C SER A 26 -1.50 -2.44 9.14
N VAL A 27 -0.90 -2.51 7.95
CA VAL A 27 0.19 -1.62 7.53
C VAL A 27 -0.33 -0.19 7.27
N PRO A 28 -1.41 0.05 6.50
CA PRO A 28 -1.90 1.40 6.24
C PRO A 28 -2.81 1.98 7.34
N LEU A 29 -2.70 1.51 8.59
CA LEU A 29 -3.42 2.08 9.73
C LEU A 29 -2.69 3.29 10.30
N LYS A 30 -3.44 4.29 10.79
CA LYS A 30 -2.91 5.45 11.53
C LYS A 30 -2.10 5.05 12.76
N THR A 31 -2.47 3.93 13.39
CA THR A 31 -1.83 3.38 14.59
C THR A 31 -0.86 2.24 14.30
N ALA A 32 -0.52 2.02 13.03
CA ALA A 32 0.38 0.94 12.64
C ALA A 32 1.76 1.10 13.31
N VAL A 33 2.36 -0.02 13.71
CA VAL A 33 3.78 -0.03 14.04
C VAL A 33 4.55 0.24 12.75
N ASP A 34 5.34 1.30 12.73
CA ASP A 34 6.11 1.64 11.55
C ASP A 34 7.26 0.65 11.36
N VAL A 35 7.24 -0.06 10.23
CA VAL A 35 8.21 -1.11 9.94
C VAL A 35 9.37 -0.50 9.17
N THR A 36 10.58 -0.66 9.71
CA THR A 36 11.83 -0.31 9.04
C THR A 36 12.64 -1.57 8.73
N HIS A 37 13.43 -1.53 7.66
CA HIS A 37 14.37 -2.61 7.36
C HIS A 37 15.66 -2.40 8.16
N ALA A 38 16.05 -3.38 8.98
CA ALA A 38 17.27 -3.32 9.79
C ALA A 38 18.54 -3.13 8.94
N SER A 39 18.55 -3.65 7.71
CA SER A 39 19.57 -3.38 6.70
C SER A 39 19.28 -2.04 6.02
N HIS A 40 19.74 -0.95 6.63
CA HIS A 40 19.76 0.39 6.04
C HIS A 40 20.70 0.40 4.82
N ALA A 41 20.27 -0.15 3.69
CA ALA A 41 20.72 0.40 2.43
C ALA A 41 20.18 1.84 2.42
N GLU A 42 21.07 2.82 2.42
CA GLU A 42 20.70 4.23 2.48
C GLU A 42 19.60 4.54 1.44
N GLY A 43 18.55 5.24 1.87
CA GLY A 43 17.47 5.69 0.98
C GLY A 43 16.23 4.79 0.88
N ILE A 44 16.10 3.73 1.69
CA ILE A 44 14.84 2.97 1.81
C ILE A 44 13.96 3.59 2.91
N PRO A 45 12.76 4.12 2.58
CA PRO A 45 11.84 4.70 3.56
C PRO A 45 11.23 3.64 4.48
N SER A 46 10.69 4.07 5.63
CA SER A 46 9.84 3.22 6.46
C SER A 46 8.54 2.85 5.72
N ALA A 47 7.78 1.88 6.25
CA ALA A 47 6.50 1.52 5.64
C ALA A 47 5.51 2.70 5.60
N GLN A 48 5.37 3.45 6.70
CA GLN A 48 4.50 4.62 6.74
C GLN A 48 4.99 5.74 5.80
N GLU A 49 6.30 5.95 5.75
CA GLU A 49 6.89 6.95 4.86
C GLU A 49 6.71 6.57 3.39
N ALA A 50 6.93 5.30 3.03
CA ALA A 50 6.72 4.79 1.68
C ALA A 50 5.27 5.00 1.21
N LEU A 51 4.29 4.73 2.07
CA LEU A 51 2.87 4.94 1.76
C LEU A 51 2.58 6.41 1.43
N ARG A 52 3.05 7.34 2.26
CA ARG A 52 2.89 8.78 2.02
C ARG A 52 3.55 9.22 0.72
N LEU A 53 4.80 8.80 0.50
CA LEU A 53 5.54 9.14 -0.72
C LEU A 53 4.91 8.57 -1.99
N ILE A 54 4.27 7.39 -1.91
CA ILE A 54 3.50 6.81 -3.02
C ILE A 54 2.25 7.67 -3.30
N LEU A 55 1.52 8.05 -2.26
CA LEU A 55 0.33 8.91 -2.38
C LEU A 55 0.67 10.29 -2.97
N ASP A 56 1.76 10.93 -2.50
CA ASP A 56 2.24 12.22 -3.00
C ASP A 56 2.60 12.17 -4.50
N LYS A 57 2.97 10.99 -5.01
CA LYS A 57 3.28 10.74 -6.43
C LYS A 57 2.05 10.33 -7.25
N GLY A 58 0.85 10.40 -6.67
CA GLY A 58 -0.41 10.01 -7.31
C GLY A 58 -0.64 8.50 -7.40
N GLY A 59 0.10 7.72 -6.61
CA GLY A 59 -0.17 6.30 -6.40
C GLY A 59 -1.45 6.10 -5.58
N ARG A 60 -1.96 4.88 -5.58
CA ARG A 60 -3.19 4.50 -4.85
C ARG A 60 -2.89 3.45 -3.81
N ILE A 61 -3.40 3.65 -2.61
CA ILE A 61 -3.32 2.69 -1.50
C ILE A 61 -4.73 2.16 -1.24
N MET A 62 -4.94 0.88 -1.53
CA MET A 62 -6.24 0.22 -1.35
C MET A 62 -6.13 -0.89 -0.31
N VAL A 63 -7.19 -1.07 0.48
CA VAL A 63 -7.24 -2.09 1.53
C VAL A 63 -8.46 -2.96 1.35
N CYS A 64 -8.30 -4.28 1.40
CA CYS A 64 -9.39 -5.25 1.31
C CYS A 64 -10.43 -5.00 2.43
N PRO A 65 -11.69 -4.65 2.09
CA PRO A 65 -12.69 -4.30 3.11
C PRO A 65 -13.01 -5.45 4.06
N ALA A 66 -13.16 -6.67 3.51
CA ALA A 66 -13.48 -7.86 4.30
C ALA A 66 -12.33 -8.25 5.25
N CYS A 67 -11.08 -8.06 4.84
CA CYS A 67 -9.92 -8.33 5.70
C CYS A 67 -9.78 -7.25 6.79
N LEU A 68 -10.00 -5.97 6.46
CA LEU A 68 -9.94 -4.87 7.42
C LEU A 68 -10.99 -5.03 8.53
N GLN A 69 -12.22 -5.39 8.16
CA GLN A 69 -13.29 -5.68 9.10
C GLN A 69 -12.97 -6.89 9.98
N GLN A 70 -12.43 -7.97 9.41
CA GLN A 70 -12.00 -9.14 10.19
C GLN A 70 -10.86 -8.83 11.16
N ALA A 71 -9.98 -7.90 10.81
CA ALA A 71 -8.93 -7.39 11.69
C ALA A 71 -9.45 -6.42 12.77
N GLY A 72 -10.75 -6.09 12.77
CA GLY A 72 -11.38 -5.23 13.77
C GLY A 72 -11.24 -3.73 13.51
N TYR A 73 -10.89 -3.34 12.29
CA TYR A 73 -10.70 -1.95 11.89
C TYR A 73 -11.76 -1.49 10.88
N SER A 74 -11.84 -0.17 10.71
CA SER A 74 -12.73 0.53 9.79
C SER A 74 -11.93 1.43 8.85
N ALA A 75 -12.61 2.02 7.86
CA ALA A 75 -11.98 2.97 6.94
C ALA A 75 -11.41 4.20 7.66
N ASP A 76 -11.98 4.61 8.80
CA ASP A 76 -11.54 5.78 9.56
C ASP A 76 -10.18 5.55 10.25
N ASP A 77 -9.80 4.29 10.46
CA ASP A 77 -8.52 3.89 11.04
C ASP A 77 -7.38 3.96 10.04
N LEU A 78 -7.67 4.06 8.74
CA LEU A 78 -6.67 4.14 7.66
C LEU A 78 -5.99 5.50 7.63
N ILE A 79 -4.74 5.52 7.15
CA ILE A 79 -4.04 6.77 6.84
C ILE A 79 -4.80 7.61 5.82
N ASP A 80 -4.62 8.93 5.88
CA ASP A 80 -5.24 9.84 4.91
C ASP A 80 -4.78 9.50 3.49
N GLY A 81 -5.74 9.38 2.56
CA GLY A 81 -5.50 9.00 1.17
C GLY A 81 -5.54 7.50 0.89
N ALA A 82 -5.54 6.64 1.91
CA ALA A 82 -5.86 5.21 1.72
C ALA A 82 -7.38 5.02 1.60
N GLU A 83 -7.79 4.06 0.76
CA GLU A 83 -9.19 3.81 0.46
C GLU A 83 -9.56 2.33 0.62
N MET A 84 -10.84 2.06 0.87
CA MET A 84 -11.39 0.71 0.78
C MET A 84 -11.31 0.22 -0.67
N GLY A 85 -10.65 -0.91 -0.86
CA GLY A 85 -10.46 -1.53 -2.16
C GLY A 85 -11.78 -1.99 -2.76
N LYS A 86 -11.95 -1.73 -4.05
CA LYS A 86 -13.08 -2.21 -4.86
C LYS A 86 -12.53 -3.14 -5.94
N ILE A 87 -13.19 -4.28 -6.14
CA ILE A 87 -12.75 -5.30 -7.11
C ILE A 87 -12.62 -4.71 -8.52
N ASP A 88 -13.61 -3.92 -8.96
CA ASP A 88 -13.59 -3.29 -10.28
C ASP A 88 -12.41 -2.33 -10.44
N THR A 89 -12.11 -1.54 -9.41
CA THR A 89 -10.97 -0.62 -9.40
C THR A 89 -9.65 -1.36 -9.53
N LEU A 90 -9.50 -2.48 -8.82
CA LEU A 90 -8.30 -3.30 -8.86
C LEU A 90 -8.11 -3.89 -10.27
N PHE A 91 -9.14 -4.51 -10.84
CA PHE A 91 -9.04 -5.15 -12.16
C PHE A 91 -8.97 -4.16 -13.33
N GLN A 92 -9.63 -3.00 -13.25
CA GLN A 92 -9.45 -1.91 -14.22
C GLN A 92 -8.02 -1.35 -14.19
N PHE A 93 -7.39 -1.33 -13.01
CA PHE A 93 -6.00 -0.91 -12.91
C PHE A 93 -5.04 -1.93 -13.51
N THR A 94 -5.33 -3.23 -13.37
CA THR A 94 -4.44 -4.31 -13.84
C THR A 94 -4.63 -4.67 -15.32
N ASP A 95 -5.68 -4.18 -15.98
CA ASP A 95 -5.87 -4.38 -17.42
C ASP A 95 -4.70 -3.79 -18.23
N GLY A 96 -3.95 -4.68 -18.89
CA GLY A 96 -2.73 -4.36 -19.62
C GLY A 96 -1.51 -3.97 -18.78
N ARG A 97 -1.47 -4.27 -17.46
CA ARG A 97 -0.36 -3.90 -16.57
C ARG A 97 0.27 -5.10 -15.84
N ILE A 98 1.53 -4.94 -15.42
CA ILE A 98 2.27 -5.94 -14.64
C ILE A 98 1.68 -6.02 -13.22
N ILE A 99 1.31 -7.23 -12.80
CA ILE A 99 0.92 -7.54 -11.42
C ILE A 99 2.13 -8.21 -10.74
N THR A 100 2.60 -7.63 -9.64
CA THR A 100 3.50 -8.32 -8.71
C THR A 100 2.69 -8.73 -7.49
N LEU A 101 2.65 -10.03 -7.20
CA LEU A 101 2.07 -10.61 -5.99
C LEU A 101 3.22 -11.00 -5.05
N ASP A 102 3.16 -10.56 -3.79
CA ASP A 102 4.10 -10.88 -2.71
C ASP A 102 3.23 -11.54 -1.62
N PHE A 103 3.57 -12.77 -1.20
CA PHE A 103 2.81 -13.61 -0.26
C PHE A 103 3.55 -13.70 1.08
#